data_AF-A0A951PCR0-F1
#
_entry.id   AF-A0A951PCR0-F1
#
_cell.length_a   1.000
_cell.length_b   1.000
_cell.length_c   1.000
_cell.angle_alpha   90.00
_cell.angle_beta   90.00
_cell.angle_gamma   90.00
#
_symmetry.space_group_name_H-M   'P 1'
#
loop_
_entity.id
_entity.type
_entity.pdbx_description
1 polymer ?
#
loop_
_entity_poly.entity_id
_entity_poly.type
_entity_poly.pdbx_seq_one_letter_code
_entity_poly.pdbx_strand_id
1 'polypeptide(L)'
;MTQKSWMTSGLAIALLTLGALAGCSSQPTAQKPDAKPAVESAAEPAGESDSADAAKGTSRPVENVTLAPGNDPLAMVLATRQPNTEGVGSEQFKLNYAAPDKAIVVVTKTGLADDSMAAIRTRYEFAATGTEGAKWQLTQVSEQNKCRVDRGSRDWTSDLCK
;
A
#
# COMPACT_ATOMS: atom_id res chain seq x y z
N MET A 1 31.75 -0.96 -39.68
CA MET A 1 31.53 -2.28 -40.31
C MET A 1 31.67 -3.27 -39.15
N THR A 2 30.70 -4.06 -38.69
CA THR A 2 29.76 -4.91 -39.43
C THR A 2 28.65 -5.44 -38.49
N GLN A 3 27.41 -5.38 -38.99
CA GLN A 3 26.19 -6.20 -38.78
C GLN A 3 25.43 -6.32 -37.44
N LYS A 4 24.18 -5.81 -37.54
CA LYS A 4 22.92 -6.25 -36.93
C LYS A 4 22.66 -7.76 -37.05
N SER A 5 22.01 -8.34 -36.04
CA SER A 5 21.15 -9.51 -36.22
C SER A 5 19.85 -9.33 -35.44
N TRP A 6 18.74 -9.45 -36.14
CA TRP A 6 17.37 -9.50 -35.62
C TRP A 6 16.91 -10.95 -35.69
N MET A 7 16.23 -11.45 -34.66
CA MET A 7 15.45 -12.68 -34.77
C MET A 7 14.03 -12.45 -34.25
N THR A 8 13.11 -12.51 -35.21
CA THR A 8 11.66 -12.59 -35.10
C THR A 8 11.20 -14.04 -34.93
N SER A 9 9.92 -14.20 -34.55
CA SER A 9 9.06 -15.41 -34.59
C SER A 9 8.90 -16.11 -33.23
N GLY A 10 7.70 -16.52 -32.80
CA GLY A 10 6.38 -16.48 -33.42
C GLY A 10 5.34 -17.18 -32.52
N LEU A 11 4.09 -16.73 -32.71
CA LEU A 11 2.79 -17.43 -32.64
C LEU A 11 2.62 -18.72 -31.80
N ALA A 12 1.64 -18.72 -30.89
CA ALA A 12 0.71 -19.85 -30.70
C ALA A 12 -0.63 -19.38 -30.10
N ILE A 13 -1.70 -19.58 -30.87
CA ILE A 13 -3.11 -19.37 -30.52
C ILE A 13 -3.64 -20.69 -29.96
N ALA A 14 -4.43 -20.66 -28.90
CA ALA A 14 -5.30 -21.77 -28.51
C ALA A 14 -6.69 -21.26 -28.10
N LEU A 15 -7.66 -21.49 -28.98
CA LEU A 15 -9.11 -21.42 -28.77
C LEU A 15 -9.59 -22.70 -28.06
N LEU A 16 -10.49 -22.60 -27.08
CA LEU A 16 -11.44 -23.64 -26.62
C LEU A 16 -12.35 -23.01 -25.55
N THR A 17 -13.68 -23.18 -25.44
CA THR A 17 -14.80 -23.70 -26.25
C THR A 17 -16.07 -23.27 -25.50
N LEU A 18 -17.12 -22.89 -26.23
CA LEU A 18 -18.48 -22.67 -25.72
C LEU A 18 -19.12 -24.01 -25.26
N GLY A 19 -19.83 -23.98 -24.14
CA GLY A 19 -20.77 -25.03 -23.74
C GLY A 19 -22.06 -24.40 -23.20
N ALA A 20 -23.14 -24.52 -23.97
CA ALA A 20 -24.50 -24.19 -23.56
C ALA A 20 -25.35 -25.46 -23.57
N LEU A 21 -26.08 -25.75 -22.49
CA LEU A 21 -27.23 -26.66 -22.51
C LEU A 21 -28.33 -26.15 -21.56
N ALA A 22 -29.55 -26.34 -22.02
CA ALA A 22 -30.80 -25.73 -21.57
C ALA A 22 -31.72 -26.70 -20.80
N GLY A 23 -32.69 -26.13 -20.07
CA GLY A 23 -33.98 -26.74 -19.70
C GLY A 23 -33.99 -27.57 -18.40
N CYS A 24 -35.06 -27.65 -17.61
CA CYS A 24 -36.43 -27.13 -17.67
C CYS A 24 -37.09 -27.20 -16.28
N SER A 25 -38.03 -26.27 -16.05
CA SER A 25 -39.28 -26.35 -15.27
C SER A 25 -39.32 -26.90 -13.84
N SER A 26 -39.78 -26.04 -12.91
CA SER A 26 -40.95 -26.30 -12.05
C SER A 26 -41.45 -25.00 -11.38
N GLN A 27 -42.75 -24.73 -11.53
CA GLN A 27 -43.60 -23.75 -10.86
C GLN A 27 -44.95 -24.48 -10.59
N PRO A 28 -45.86 -24.10 -9.66
CA PRO A 28 -45.88 -23.08 -8.60
C PRO A 28 -46.27 -23.60 -7.19
N THR A 29 -46.06 -22.80 -6.16
CA THR A 29 -47.07 -22.66 -5.08
C THR A 29 -47.04 -21.25 -4.51
N ALA A 30 -48.21 -20.61 -4.50
CA ALA A 30 -48.47 -19.32 -3.90
C ALA A 30 -48.41 -19.41 -2.37
N GLN A 31 -47.68 -18.49 -1.73
CA GLN A 31 -47.88 -18.14 -0.32
C GLN A 31 -47.81 -16.63 -0.15
N LYS A 32 -48.88 -16.12 0.46
CA LYS A 32 -49.20 -14.73 0.82
C LYS A 32 -48.27 -14.26 1.98
N PRO A 33 -48.02 -12.94 2.14
CA PRO A 33 -46.84 -12.42 2.81
C PRO A 33 -47.07 -12.32 4.32
N ASP A 34 -46.04 -12.62 5.10
CA ASP A 34 -45.81 -12.01 6.41
C ASP A 34 -44.40 -12.33 6.92
N ALA A 35 -43.86 -11.37 7.68
CA ALA A 35 -42.69 -11.45 8.54
C ALA A 35 -41.29 -11.46 7.87
N LYS A 36 -40.78 -10.24 7.69
CA LYS A 36 -39.36 -9.84 7.70
C LYS A 36 -38.54 -10.59 8.77
N PRO A 37 -37.45 -11.26 8.39
CA PRO A 37 -36.25 -11.34 9.20
C PRO A 37 -35.17 -10.51 8.52
N ALA A 38 -34.58 -9.60 9.28
CA ALA A 38 -33.38 -8.87 8.89
C ALA A 38 -32.25 -9.87 8.64
N VAL A 39 -31.93 -10.12 7.38
CA VAL A 39 -30.62 -10.62 6.99
C VAL A 39 -29.69 -9.42 6.99
N GLU A 40 -28.95 -9.32 8.09
CA GLU A 40 -27.78 -8.50 8.26
C GLU A 40 -26.75 -8.95 7.22
N SER A 41 -26.87 -8.35 6.04
CA SER A 41 -25.86 -8.36 5.00
C SER A 41 -24.66 -7.66 5.60
N ALA A 42 -23.69 -8.46 6.06
CA ALA A 42 -22.36 -8.00 6.39
C ALA A 42 -21.80 -7.30 5.15
N ALA A 43 -21.97 -5.97 5.14
CA ALA A 43 -21.28 -5.10 4.22
C ALA A 43 -19.79 -5.30 4.46
N GLU A 44 -19.10 -5.83 3.46
CA GLU A 44 -17.68 -5.61 3.30
C GLU A 44 -17.45 -4.10 3.49
N PRO A 45 -16.60 -3.66 4.44
CA PRO A 45 -16.25 -2.25 4.49
C PRO A 45 -15.53 -1.93 3.19
N ALA A 46 -16.21 -1.10 2.42
CA ALA A 46 -15.71 -0.40 1.26
C ALA A 46 -14.27 0.07 1.51
N GLY A 47 -13.43 -0.15 0.50
CA GLY A 47 -12.03 0.25 0.51
C GLY A 47 -11.86 1.66 1.07
N GLU A 48 -11.00 1.75 2.08
CA GLU A 48 -10.49 3.02 2.56
C GLU A 48 -9.71 3.64 1.39
N SER A 49 -10.39 4.56 0.71
CA SER A 49 -9.87 5.29 -0.42
C SER A 49 -8.72 6.17 0.09
N ASP A 50 -7.49 5.67 -0.02
CA ASP A 50 -6.22 6.37 0.24
C ASP A 50 -5.95 7.49 -0.79
N SER A 51 -6.96 8.28 -1.10
CA SER A 51 -6.84 9.49 -1.89
C SER A 51 -6.83 10.69 -0.94
N ALA A 52 -5.72 11.41 -0.95
CA ALA A 52 -5.51 12.73 -0.35
C ALA A 52 -5.39 12.77 1.19
N ASP A 53 -4.40 12.06 1.73
CA ASP A 53 -3.81 12.43 3.02
C ASP A 53 -2.89 13.66 2.83
N ALA A 54 -3.50 14.78 2.46
CA ALA A 54 -2.98 16.11 2.73
C ALA A 54 -3.28 16.48 4.20
N ALA A 55 -3.07 15.54 5.12
CA ALA A 55 -3.17 15.79 6.55
C ALA A 55 -2.17 16.89 6.90
N LYS A 56 -2.76 18.02 7.25
CA LYS A 56 -2.18 19.24 7.78
C LYS A 56 -1.66 19.02 9.22
N GLY A 57 -1.06 17.86 9.47
CA GLY A 57 -0.25 17.57 10.65
C GLY A 57 1.19 17.65 10.22
N THR A 58 1.98 18.50 10.87
CA THR A 58 3.43 18.52 10.66
C THR A 58 3.98 17.10 10.81
N SER A 59 4.84 16.65 9.91
CA SER A 59 5.61 15.42 10.10
C SER A 59 6.93 15.79 10.79
N ARG A 60 7.44 14.91 11.65
CA ARG A 60 8.76 15.10 12.25
C ARG A 60 9.83 14.63 11.25
N PRO A 61 10.83 15.45 10.88
CA PRO A 61 11.94 14.96 10.08
C PRO A 61 12.70 13.88 10.85
N VAL A 62 13.08 12.82 10.16
CA VAL A 62 13.97 11.78 10.71
C VAL A 62 15.36 12.06 10.16
N GLU A 63 16.24 12.50 11.04
CA GLU A 63 17.61 12.84 10.69
C GLU A 63 18.49 11.59 10.55
N ASN A 64 19.62 11.74 9.86
CA ASN A 64 20.67 10.73 9.75
C ASN A 64 20.27 9.41 9.05
N VAL A 65 19.17 9.40 8.30
CA VAL A 65 18.83 8.27 7.43
C VAL A 65 19.56 8.40 6.10
N THR A 66 20.47 7.48 5.82
CA THR A 66 21.21 7.44 4.55
C THR A 66 20.97 6.11 3.85
N LEU A 67 20.52 6.18 2.60
CA LEU A 67 20.36 5.02 1.71
C LEU A 67 21.27 5.19 0.50
N ALA A 68 21.98 4.13 0.14
CA ALA A 68 22.75 4.12 -1.10
C ALA A 68 21.80 4.30 -2.30
N PRO A 69 22.15 5.14 -3.30
CA PRO A 69 21.33 5.31 -4.50
C PRO A 69 21.04 3.97 -5.20
N GLY A 70 19.82 3.82 -5.72
CA GLY A 70 19.34 2.54 -6.27
C GLY A 70 18.36 2.71 -7.42
N ASN A 71 17.93 1.59 -8.00
CA ASN A 71 17.03 1.61 -9.17
C ASN A 71 15.55 1.49 -8.79
N ASP A 72 15.24 1.04 -7.57
CA ASP A 72 13.88 0.86 -7.07
C ASP A 72 13.76 1.44 -5.65
N PRO A 73 12.98 2.53 -5.44
CA PRO A 73 12.76 3.13 -4.14
C PRO A 73 12.23 2.14 -3.09
N LEU A 74 11.33 1.22 -3.48
CA LEU A 74 10.75 0.27 -2.54
C LEU A 74 11.79 -0.75 -2.08
N ALA A 75 12.55 -1.34 -3.01
CA ALA A 75 13.66 -2.22 -2.65
C ALA A 75 14.70 -1.54 -1.75
N MET A 76 15.01 -0.25 -1.99
CA MET A 76 15.91 0.52 -1.13
C MET A 76 15.41 0.61 0.32
N VAL A 77 14.11 0.85 0.53
CA VAL A 77 13.52 0.89 1.88
C VAL A 77 13.45 -0.51 2.50
N LEU A 78 13.12 -1.54 1.71
CA LEU A 78 13.07 -2.92 2.21
C LEU A 78 14.45 -3.43 2.63
N ALA A 79 15.52 -3.00 1.97
CA ALA A 79 16.88 -3.40 2.31
C ALA A 79 17.34 -2.91 3.70
N THR A 80 16.68 -1.90 4.29
CA THR A 80 17.01 -1.40 5.63
C THR A 80 16.31 -2.15 6.74
N ARG A 81 15.45 -3.12 6.42
CA ARG A 81 14.67 -3.84 7.42
C ARG A 81 15.60 -4.63 8.32
N GLN A 82 15.54 -4.34 9.60
CA GLN A 82 16.01 -5.27 10.61
C GLN A 82 14.92 -6.32 10.85
N PRO A 83 15.28 -7.60 11.02
CA PRO A 83 14.33 -8.60 11.46
C PRO A 83 13.75 -8.13 12.81
N ASN A 84 12.44 -7.94 12.86
CA ASN A 84 11.81 -7.38 14.04
C ASN A 84 11.72 -8.47 15.11
N THR A 85 12.54 -8.37 16.15
CA THR A 85 12.53 -9.29 17.30
C THR A 85 11.40 -8.97 18.28
N GLU A 86 10.88 -7.75 18.22
CA GLU A 86 9.74 -7.29 19.01
C GLU A 86 8.50 -7.23 18.10
N GLY A 87 7.38 -7.74 18.62
CA GLY A 87 6.16 -7.96 17.85
C GLY A 87 5.56 -6.66 17.34
N VAL A 88 5.82 -6.31 16.08
CA VAL A 88 4.90 -5.48 15.31
C VAL A 88 3.78 -6.37 14.81
N GLY A 89 2.54 -6.00 15.11
CA GLY A 89 1.37 -6.76 14.67
C GLY A 89 1.27 -6.81 13.15
N SER A 90 1.43 -5.66 12.48
CA SER A 90 1.39 -5.57 11.01
C SER A 90 2.21 -4.41 10.49
N GLU A 91 2.72 -4.57 9.27
CA GLU A 91 3.42 -3.53 8.53
C GLU A 91 2.95 -3.51 7.07
N GLN A 92 2.74 -2.31 6.54
CA GLN A 92 2.27 -2.07 5.18
C GLN A 92 3.19 -1.11 4.45
N PHE A 93 3.44 -1.38 3.18
CA PHE A 93 4.26 -0.56 2.29
C PHE A 93 3.39 -0.02 1.16
N LYS A 94 3.47 1.28 0.90
CA LYS A 94 2.80 1.95 -0.21
C LYS A 94 3.84 2.72 -1.00
N LEU A 95 3.99 2.40 -2.28
CA LEU A 95 4.84 3.12 -3.22
C LEU A 95 3.95 3.99 -4.11
N ASN A 96 4.29 5.28 -4.23
CA ASN A 96 3.63 6.22 -5.11
C ASN A 96 4.66 7.03 -5.91
N TYR A 97 4.53 7.06 -7.24
CA TYR A 97 5.32 7.93 -8.11
C TYR A 97 4.55 9.23 -8.34
N ALA A 98 4.85 10.25 -7.54
CA ALA A 98 4.17 11.54 -7.61
C ALA A 98 4.52 12.34 -8.89
N ALA A 99 5.69 12.05 -9.49
CA ALA A 99 6.14 12.57 -10.77
C ALA A 99 7.18 11.59 -11.39
N PRO A 100 7.56 11.73 -12.67
CA PRO A 100 8.58 10.86 -13.28
C PRO A 100 9.93 10.86 -12.54
N ASP A 101 10.25 11.96 -11.85
CA ASP A 101 11.46 12.17 -11.08
C ASP A 101 11.24 12.16 -9.56
N LYS A 102 10.03 11.81 -9.08
CA LYS A 102 9.69 11.80 -7.65
C LYS A 102 8.95 10.54 -7.25
N ALA A 103 9.49 9.84 -6.25
CA ALA A 103 8.84 8.67 -5.65
C ALA A 103 8.70 8.86 -4.14
N ILE A 104 7.62 8.33 -3.59
CA ILE A 104 7.32 8.35 -2.17
C ILE A 104 7.02 6.91 -1.74
N VAL A 105 7.76 6.42 -0.75
CA VAL A 105 7.46 5.16 -0.06
C VAL A 105 6.94 5.48 1.32
N VAL A 106 5.73 5.01 1.63
CA VAL A 106 5.13 5.13 2.97
C VAL A 106 5.11 3.75 3.62
N VAL A 107 5.69 3.66 4.81
CA VAL A 107 5.69 2.47 5.66
C VAL A 107 4.78 2.75 6.84
N THR A 108 3.75 1.92 7.05
CA THR A 108 2.86 2.04 8.20
C THR A 108 3.00 0.80 9.06
N LYS A 109 3.35 0.97 10.33
CA LYS A 109 3.43 -0.08 11.35
C LYS A 109 2.30 0.07 12.35
N THR A 110 1.64 -1.03 12.67
CA THR A 110 0.54 -1.09 13.65
C THR A 110 0.73 -2.27 14.60
N GLY A 111 -0.01 -2.27 15.71
CA GLY A 111 0.13 -3.31 16.73
C GLY A 111 1.53 -3.30 17.35
N LEU A 112 2.05 -2.11 17.63
CA LEU A 112 3.34 -1.91 18.28
C LEU A 112 3.28 -2.43 19.72
N ALA A 113 4.39 -2.99 20.22
CA ALA A 113 4.50 -3.42 21.62
C ALA A 113 4.49 -2.24 22.61
N ASP A 114 4.74 -1.03 22.13
CA ASP A 114 4.72 0.22 22.88
C ASP A 114 3.33 0.51 23.49
N ASP A 115 3.31 0.94 24.75
CA ASP A 115 2.10 1.20 25.55
C ASP A 115 1.53 2.61 25.36
N SER A 116 2.20 3.46 24.57
CA SER A 116 1.86 4.85 24.28
C SER A 116 1.47 5.03 22.81
N MET A 117 2.14 4.32 21.90
CA MET A 117 1.93 4.40 20.45
C MET A 117 1.06 3.26 19.93
N ALA A 118 0.05 3.61 19.13
CA ALA A 118 -0.81 2.66 18.44
C ALA A 118 -0.28 2.32 17.04
N ALA A 119 0.28 3.31 16.34
CA ALA A 119 0.83 3.15 15.00
C ALA A 119 1.91 4.20 14.71
N ILE A 120 2.84 3.86 13.83
CA ILE A 120 3.86 4.76 13.28
C ILE A 120 3.77 4.71 11.76
N ARG A 121 3.89 5.86 11.11
CA ARG A 121 3.98 6.02 9.67
C ARG A 121 5.26 6.75 9.32
N THR A 122 6.12 6.11 8.54
CA THR A 122 7.37 6.69 8.03
C THR A 122 7.23 6.93 6.53
N ARG A 123 7.55 8.14 6.07
CA ARG A 123 7.51 8.56 4.68
C ARG A 123 8.92 8.83 4.19
N TYR A 124 9.33 8.11 3.14
CA TYR A 124 10.60 8.25 2.46
C TYR A 124 10.35 8.93 1.11
N GLU A 125 11.01 10.05 0.85
CA GLU A 125 10.93 10.77 -0.42
C GLU A 125 12.21 10.59 -1.21
N PHE A 126 12.04 10.34 -2.51
CA PHE A 126 13.13 10.09 -3.44
C PHE A 126 13.05 11.02 -4.63
N ALA A 127 14.22 11.41 -5.13
CA ALA A 127 14.38 12.07 -6.41
C ALA A 127 15.16 11.18 -7.38
N ALA A 128 14.74 11.15 -8.64
CA ALA A 128 15.51 10.50 -9.70
C ALA A 128 16.71 11.36 -10.09
N THR A 129 17.85 10.71 -10.30
CA THR A 129 19.07 11.31 -10.82
C THR A 129 19.45 10.63 -12.14
N GLY A 130 19.91 11.44 -13.10
CA GLY A 130 20.33 10.98 -14.43
C GLY A 130 19.22 10.95 -15.49
N THR A 131 19.62 11.04 -16.77
CA THR A 131 18.73 11.05 -17.94
C THR A 131 18.59 9.69 -18.62
N GLU A 132 19.51 8.76 -18.39
CA GLU A 132 19.54 7.41 -18.97
C GLU A 132 19.55 6.37 -17.83
N GLY A 133 18.36 5.93 -17.40
CA GLY A 133 18.18 5.04 -16.27
C GLY A 133 18.17 5.80 -14.94
N ALA A 134 16.97 6.13 -14.46
CA ALA A 134 16.77 6.87 -13.21
C ALA A 134 17.40 6.11 -12.03
N LYS A 135 18.42 6.71 -11.42
CA LYS A 135 18.91 6.31 -10.09
C LYS A 135 18.20 7.13 -9.04
N TRP A 136 17.44 6.46 -8.19
CA TRP A 136 16.73 7.08 -7.08
C TRP A 136 17.69 7.37 -5.93
N GLN A 137 17.59 8.59 -5.42
CA GLN A 137 18.31 9.04 -4.24
C GLN A 137 17.30 9.48 -3.19
N LEU A 138 17.49 9.03 -1.95
CA LEU A 138 16.69 9.47 -0.81
C LEU A 138 16.98 10.96 -0.54
N THR A 139 15.93 11.77 -0.48
CA THR A 139 16.04 13.22 -0.23
C THR A 139 15.49 13.60 1.14
N GLN A 140 14.47 12.90 1.63
CA GLN A 140 13.85 13.20 2.92
C GLN A 140 13.26 11.96 3.56
N VAL A 141 13.31 11.90 4.89
CA VAL A 141 12.53 10.95 5.70
C VAL A 141 11.77 11.73 6.75
N SER A 142 10.50 11.38 6.93
CA SER A 142 9.66 11.99 7.95
C SER A 142 8.76 10.96 8.61
N GLU A 143 8.34 11.24 9.83
CA GLU A 143 7.53 10.34 10.65
C GLU A 143 6.32 11.04 11.25
N GLN A 144 5.25 10.27 11.38
CA GLN A 144 4.05 10.59 12.14
C GLN A 144 3.67 9.39 13.00
N ASN A 145 3.01 9.64 14.13
CA ASN A 145 2.49 8.61 15.01
C ASN A 145 1.00 8.82 15.30
N LYS A 146 0.33 7.72 15.67
CA LYS A 146 -0.97 7.73 16.34
C LYS A 146 -0.77 7.21 17.76
N CYS A 147 -1.27 7.94 18.74
CA CYS A 147 -1.21 7.53 20.13
C CYS A 147 -2.36 6.61 20.50
N ARG A 148 -2.14 5.80 21.53
CA ARG A 148 -3.21 5.03 22.18
C ARG A 148 -4.18 5.98 22.89
N VAL A 149 -5.33 5.42 23.29
CA VAL A 149 -6.36 6.15 24.04
C VAL A 149 -5.73 6.79 25.29
N ASP A 150 -6.06 8.05 25.52
CA ASP A 150 -5.56 8.89 26.62
C ASP A 150 -4.04 9.16 26.64
N ARG A 151 -3.31 8.80 25.57
CA ARG A 151 -1.86 9.02 25.43
C ARG A 151 -1.49 10.09 24.41
N GLY A 152 -2.46 10.85 23.89
CA GLY A 152 -2.23 11.95 22.94
C GLY A 152 -3.20 11.93 21.76
N SER A 153 -2.74 12.40 20.60
CA SER A 153 -3.54 12.44 19.37
C SER A 153 -3.83 11.03 18.85
N ARG A 154 -5.09 10.79 18.48
CA ARG A 154 -5.51 9.55 17.80
C ARG A 154 -5.41 9.64 16.27
N ASP A 155 -5.20 10.85 15.77
CA ASP A 155 -4.89 11.13 14.36
C ASP A 155 -3.37 11.21 14.15
N TRP A 156 -2.94 11.10 12.89
CA TRP A 156 -1.52 11.22 12.54
C TRP A 156 -0.97 12.59 12.94
N THR A 157 0.05 12.59 13.77
CA THR A 157 0.71 13.81 14.26
C THR A 157 2.23 13.65 14.32
N SER A 158 2.97 14.76 14.33
CA SER A 158 4.39 14.81 14.73
C SER A 158 4.59 14.84 16.25
N ASP A 159 3.54 15.12 17.01
CA ASP A 159 3.64 15.26 18.46
C ASP A 159 3.94 13.92 19.12
N LEU A 160 4.75 13.94 20.17
CA LEU A 160 5.05 12.75 20.94
C LEU A 160 3.82 12.27 21.71
N CYS A 161 3.67 10.96 21.80
CA CYS A 161 2.73 10.35 22.73
C CYS A 161 3.23 10.52 24.17
N LYS A 162 2.29 10.58 25.11
CA LYS A 162 2.54 10.72 26.55
C LYS A 162 2.67 9.38 27.23
#